data_AF-A0A4Z2EPZ8-F1
#
_entry.id   AF-A0A4Z2EPZ8-F1
#
_cell.length_a   1.000
_cell.length_b   1.000
_cell.length_c   1.000
_cell.angle_alpha   90.00
_cell.angle_beta   90.00
_cell.angle_gamma   90.00
#
_symmetry.space_group_name_H-M   'P 1'
#
loop_
_entity.id
_entity.type
_entity.pdbx_description
1 polymer ?
#
loop_
_entity_poly.entity_id
_entity_poly.type
_entity_poly.pdbx_seq_one_letter_code
_entity_poly.pdbx_strand_id
1 'polypeptide(L)'
;MSRLLVAVLLSALFLLCEGNPCCSVPCQNRGVCTAFGPQNYECDCTRTGYHGHNCSTPEFLTWVKISLKPTPNTVHYLLTHFKGFWSIISSISFLRDGIMRYVLTSRSHLIDSPPTFNADYDYKSWEAYSNLSYYTRTLPPVPQDCPTPMGAVGPKELPDAQLLAEKLLLRREFIPDPQGTSLMFAFFAQHFTHQFFKSDMKRGPAFTLAQGHGVGAAAQARPIAFMFHVLFFVFLVRCTLSFKSLGSPDSLVFHMKTHFYL
;
A
#
# COMPACT_ATOMS: atom_id res chain seq x y z
N MET A 1 -34.30 -6.10 -45.31
CA MET A 1 -33.16 -5.15 -45.26
C MET A 1 -32.94 -4.55 -43.87
N SER A 2 -33.99 -4.12 -43.14
CA SER A 2 -33.86 -3.52 -41.79
C SER A 2 -33.23 -4.42 -40.71
N ARG A 3 -33.56 -5.72 -40.65
CA ARG A 3 -32.97 -6.63 -39.63
C ARG A 3 -31.49 -6.94 -39.84
N LEU A 4 -31.03 -6.96 -41.09
CA LEU A 4 -29.60 -7.14 -41.41
C LEU A 4 -28.80 -5.88 -41.06
N LEU A 5 -29.35 -4.70 -41.36
CA LEU A 5 -28.76 -3.42 -40.97
C LEU A 5 -28.66 -3.24 -39.45
N VAL A 6 -29.70 -3.63 -38.71
CA VAL A 6 -29.68 -3.61 -37.24
C VAL A 6 -28.70 -4.63 -36.67
N ALA A 7 -28.59 -5.83 -37.25
CA ALA A 7 -27.58 -6.82 -36.84
C ALA A 7 -26.15 -6.36 -37.15
N VAL A 8 -25.92 -5.73 -38.30
CA VAL A 8 -24.62 -5.16 -38.70
C VAL A 8 -24.26 -3.96 -37.81
N LEU A 9 -25.21 -3.08 -37.50
CA LEU A 9 -25.03 -1.96 -36.57
C LEU A 9 -24.79 -2.42 -35.14
N LEU A 10 -25.48 -3.47 -34.67
CA LEU A 10 -25.24 -4.08 -33.36
C LEU A 10 -23.86 -4.77 -33.32
N SER A 11 -23.47 -5.50 -34.37
CA SER A 11 -22.13 -6.10 -34.45
C SER A 11 -21.02 -5.05 -34.57
N ALA A 12 -21.28 -3.93 -35.24
CA ALA A 12 -20.37 -2.79 -35.30
C ALA A 12 -20.30 -2.04 -33.97
N LEU A 13 -21.38 -2.00 -33.18
CA LEU A 13 -21.39 -1.48 -31.81
C LEU A 13 -20.60 -2.37 -30.85
N PHE A 14 -20.63 -3.69 -31.02
CA PHE A 14 -19.79 -4.63 -30.26
C PHE A 14 -18.30 -4.49 -30.59
N LEU A 15 -17.96 -4.11 -31.83
CA LEU A 15 -16.59 -3.83 -32.26
C LEU A 15 -16.07 -2.45 -31.80
N LEU A 16 -16.94 -1.55 -31.32
CA LEU A 16 -16.56 -0.23 -30.83
C LEU A 16 -16.12 -0.22 -29.35
N CYS A 17 -16.09 -1.37 -28.68
CA CYS A 17 -15.55 -1.50 -27.33
C CYS A 17 -14.18 -2.19 -27.34
N GLU A 18 -13.27 -1.69 -28.18
CA GLU A 18 -11.85 -1.98 -28.07
C GLU A 18 -11.27 -1.10 -26.97
N GLY A 19 -11.47 -1.56 -25.73
CA GLY A 19 -10.90 -0.91 -24.54
C GLY A 19 -9.38 -1.01 -24.54
N ASN A 20 -8.72 -0.13 -23.80
CA ASN A 20 -7.27 -0.06 -23.72
C ASN A 20 -6.62 -1.44 -23.49
N PRO A 21 -5.69 -1.88 -24.37
CA PRO A 21 -5.08 -3.20 -24.27
C PRO A 21 -4.28 -3.42 -22.96
N CYS A 22 -3.85 -2.34 -22.31
CA CYS A 22 -3.18 -2.38 -21.00
C CYS A 22 -4.12 -2.73 -19.84
N CYS A 23 -5.45 -2.77 -20.03
CA CYS A 23 -6.41 -3.20 -19.00
C CYS A 23 -6.22 -4.65 -18.54
N SER A 24 -5.61 -5.50 -19.38
CA SER A 24 -5.27 -6.88 -19.02
C SER A 24 -3.96 -7.01 -18.24
N VAL A 25 -3.23 -5.90 -18.06
CA VAL A 25 -1.89 -5.84 -17.45
C VAL A 25 -0.95 -6.90 -18.07
N PRO A 26 -0.72 -6.85 -19.39
CA PRO A 26 -0.03 -7.93 -20.10
C PRO A 26 1.47 -8.00 -19.76
N CYS A 27 2.10 -6.85 -19.50
CA CYS A 27 3.54 -6.75 -19.24
C CYS A 27 3.91 -7.30 -17.86
N GLN A 28 4.75 -8.34 -17.84
CA GLN A 28 5.22 -8.98 -16.61
C GLN A 28 6.53 -8.37 -16.12
N ASN A 29 6.97 -8.79 -14.92
CA ASN A 29 8.33 -8.51 -14.40
C ASN A 29 8.74 -7.03 -14.39
N ARG A 30 7.80 -6.11 -14.10
CA ARG A 30 7.98 -4.65 -14.10
C ARG A 30 8.15 -4.02 -15.49
N GLY A 31 7.76 -4.73 -16.55
CA GLY A 31 7.59 -4.11 -17.86
C GLY A 31 6.51 -3.03 -17.83
N VAL A 32 6.71 -1.94 -18.57
CA VAL A 32 5.74 -0.84 -18.65
C VAL A 32 4.91 -1.00 -19.91
N CYS A 33 3.59 -0.99 -19.77
CA CYS A 33 2.66 -1.10 -20.90
C CYS A 33 2.43 0.26 -21.54
N THR A 34 2.60 0.35 -22.85
CA THR A 34 2.23 1.52 -23.66
C THR A 34 1.25 1.10 -24.74
N ALA A 35 0.08 1.73 -24.77
CA ALA A 35 -0.91 1.48 -25.81
C ALA A 35 -0.50 2.16 -27.12
N PHE A 36 -0.47 1.39 -28.21
CA PHE A 36 -0.18 1.83 -29.57
C PHE A 36 -1.43 1.68 -30.44
N GLY A 37 -2.33 2.66 -30.33
CA GLY A 37 -3.63 2.61 -31.01
C GLY A 37 -4.69 1.78 -30.26
N PRO A 38 -5.82 1.46 -30.90
CA PRO A 38 -6.98 0.90 -30.20
C PRO A 38 -6.80 -0.54 -29.72
N GLN A 39 -5.97 -1.35 -30.38
CA GLN A 39 -5.81 -2.78 -30.06
C GLN A 39 -4.38 -3.22 -29.74
N ASN A 40 -3.37 -2.45 -30.15
CA ASN A 40 -1.99 -2.87 -29.98
C ASN A 40 -1.39 -2.24 -28.74
N TYR A 41 -0.52 -2.99 -28.08
CA TYR A 41 0.31 -2.50 -26.99
C TYR A 41 1.74 -2.94 -27.21
N GLU A 42 2.65 -2.25 -26.54
CA GLU A 42 4.04 -2.65 -26.44
C GLU A 42 4.45 -2.64 -24.97
N CYS A 43 5.32 -3.57 -24.61
CA CYS A 43 5.91 -3.62 -23.28
C CYS A 43 7.36 -3.14 -23.34
N ASP A 44 7.65 -2.06 -22.62
CA ASP A 44 9.04 -1.66 -22.38
C ASP A 44 9.66 -2.59 -21.33
N CYS A 45 10.47 -3.54 -21.79
CA CYS A 45 11.19 -4.50 -20.95
C CYS A 45 12.59 -4.01 -20.51
N THR A 46 12.93 -2.73 -20.75
CA THR A 46 14.26 -2.19 -20.48
C THR A 46 14.70 -2.41 -19.03
N ARG A 47 15.88 -3.04 -18.85
CA ARG A 47 16.49 -3.36 -17.55
C ARG A 47 15.63 -4.22 -16.61
N THR A 48 14.60 -4.89 -17.12
CA THR A 48 13.86 -5.91 -16.35
C THR A 48 14.67 -7.21 -16.22
N GLY A 49 15.61 -7.46 -17.14
CA GLY A 49 16.31 -8.73 -17.29
C GLY A 49 15.49 -9.80 -18.02
N TYR A 50 14.38 -9.38 -18.65
CA TYR A 50 13.49 -10.20 -19.47
C TYR A 50 13.28 -9.56 -20.84
N HIS A 51 12.87 -10.38 -21.81
CA HIS A 51 12.53 -9.97 -23.17
C HIS A 51 11.27 -10.72 -23.67
N GLY A 52 10.91 -10.46 -24.93
CA GLY A 52 9.69 -10.94 -25.57
C GLY A 52 8.52 -9.96 -25.41
N HIS A 53 7.40 -10.23 -26.07
CA HIS A 53 6.27 -9.30 -26.17
C HIS A 53 5.68 -8.87 -24.81
N ASN A 54 5.70 -9.76 -23.82
CA ASN A 54 5.15 -9.53 -22.48
C ASN A 54 6.22 -9.48 -21.36
N CYS A 55 7.50 -9.33 -21.70
CA CYS A 55 8.62 -9.37 -20.74
C CYS A 55 8.64 -10.65 -19.88
N SER A 56 8.29 -11.80 -20.46
CA SER A 56 8.18 -13.08 -19.76
C SER A 56 9.40 -14.00 -19.92
N THR A 57 10.23 -13.77 -20.95
CA THR A 57 11.35 -14.67 -21.25
C THR A 57 12.62 -14.14 -20.58
N PRO A 58 13.21 -14.84 -19.60
CA PRO A 58 14.36 -14.34 -18.87
C PRO A 58 15.65 -14.41 -19.70
N GLU A 59 16.54 -13.45 -19.49
CA GLU A 59 17.95 -13.58 -19.89
C GLU A 59 18.66 -14.66 -19.05
N PHE A 60 19.78 -15.19 -19.55
CA PHE A 60 20.51 -16.26 -18.86
C PHE A 60 20.87 -15.93 -17.40
N LEU A 61 21.45 -14.75 -17.14
CA LEU A 61 21.82 -14.35 -15.77
C LEU A 61 20.59 -14.15 -14.87
N THR A 62 19.50 -13.63 -15.42
CA THR A 62 18.23 -13.45 -14.71
C THR A 62 17.64 -14.81 -14.34
N TRP A 63 17.65 -15.75 -15.27
CA TRP A 63 17.21 -17.12 -15.05
C TRP A 63 18.02 -17.80 -13.93
N VAL A 64 19.35 -17.69 -13.94
CA VAL A 64 20.22 -18.22 -12.86
C VAL A 64 19.86 -17.58 -11.52
N LYS A 65 19.73 -16.25 -11.46
CA LYS A 65 19.40 -15.51 -10.23
C LYS A 65 18.07 -15.96 -9.64
N ILE A 66 17.04 -16.13 -10.46
CA ILE A 66 15.70 -16.53 -10.00
C ILE A 66 15.70 -18.00 -9.58
N SER A 67 16.38 -18.87 -10.31
CA SER A 67 16.47 -20.29 -10.00
C SER A 67 17.17 -20.56 -8.66
N LEU A 68 18.16 -19.73 -8.31
CA LEU A 68 18.87 -19.80 -7.02
C LEU A 68 18.21 -18.99 -5.90
N LYS A 69 17.25 -18.12 -6.20
CA LYS A 69 16.63 -17.25 -5.21
C LYS A 69 15.66 -18.06 -4.34
N PRO A 70 15.89 -18.16 -3.02
CA PRO A 70 14.98 -18.86 -2.13
C PRO A 70 13.64 -18.13 -2.00
N THR A 71 12.59 -18.89 -1.68
CA THR A 71 11.26 -18.31 -1.45
C THR A 71 11.26 -17.40 -0.22
N PRO A 72 10.38 -16.38 -0.16
CA PRO A 72 10.27 -15.51 1.02
C PRO A 72 10.03 -16.28 2.33
N ASN A 73 9.27 -17.39 2.26
CA ASN A 73 8.99 -18.23 3.41
C ASN A 73 10.24 -18.99 3.88
N THR A 74 11.04 -19.52 2.95
CA THR A 74 12.32 -20.17 3.27
C THR A 74 13.29 -19.17 3.92
N VAL A 75 13.37 -17.96 3.39
CA VAL A 75 14.20 -16.89 3.97
C VAL A 75 13.71 -16.53 5.37
N HIS A 76 12.40 -16.37 5.56
CA HIS A 76 11.81 -16.09 6.87
C HIS A 76 12.09 -17.19 7.88
N TYR A 77 11.96 -18.46 7.47
CA TYR A 77 12.27 -19.62 8.30
C TYR A 77 13.73 -19.60 8.75
N LEU A 78 14.66 -19.40 7.81
CA LEU A 78 16.09 -19.32 8.10
C LEU A 78 16.41 -18.19 9.09
N LEU A 79 15.77 -17.02 8.93
CA LEU A 79 15.97 -15.85 9.80
C LEU A 79 15.42 -16.05 11.23
N THR A 80 14.40 -16.88 11.42
CA THR A 80 13.69 -16.98 12.72
C THR A 80 14.06 -18.22 13.55
N HIS A 81 14.51 -19.32 12.94
CA HIS A 81 14.65 -20.61 13.63
C HIS A 81 16.05 -20.84 14.25
N PHE A 82 17.13 -20.38 13.61
CA PHE A 82 18.50 -20.76 14.00
C PHE A 82 19.17 -19.74 14.93
N LYS A 83 18.65 -19.54 16.15
CA LYS A 83 19.14 -18.51 17.09
C LYS A 83 20.65 -18.60 17.39
N GLY A 84 21.18 -19.81 17.62
CA GLY A 84 22.61 -20.00 17.91
C GLY A 84 23.52 -19.58 16.75
N PHE A 85 23.14 -19.97 15.53
CA PHE A 85 23.82 -19.56 14.30
C PHE A 85 23.79 -18.04 14.12
N TRP A 86 22.64 -17.40 14.32
CA TRP A 86 22.52 -15.95 14.23
C TRP A 86 23.27 -15.20 15.33
N SER A 87 23.40 -15.77 16.53
CA SER A 87 24.23 -15.20 17.60
C SER A 87 25.71 -15.17 17.23
N ILE A 88 26.20 -16.17 16.49
CA ILE A 88 27.58 -16.19 15.99
C ILE A 88 27.76 -15.13 14.89
N ILE A 89 26.82 -15.08 13.94
CA ILE A 89 26.85 -14.10 12.85
C ILE A 89 26.77 -12.66 13.36
N SER A 90 25.93 -12.37 14.35
CA SER A 90 25.74 -11.03 14.88
C SER A 90 26.96 -10.51 15.66
N SER A 91 27.76 -11.42 16.20
CA SER A 91 29.04 -11.12 16.87
C SER A 91 30.14 -10.72 15.87
N ILE A 92 30.12 -11.28 14.66
CA ILE A 92 31.10 -10.98 13.61
C ILE A 92 30.62 -9.77 12.79
N SER A 93 31.19 -8.59 13.05
CA SER A 93 30.78 -7.32 12.42
C SER A 93 30.75 -7.39 10.89
N PHE A 94 31.78 -7.95 10.25
CA PHE A 94 31.84 -8.10 8.79
C PHE A 94 30.65 -8.86 8.20
N LEU A 95 30.24 -9.96 8.84
CA LEU A 95 29.11 -10.78 8.35
C LEU A 95 27.78 -10.08 8.61
N ARG A 96 27.57 -9.57 9.82
CA ARG A 96 26.36 -8.81 10.18
C ARG A 96 26.16 -7.63 9.24
N ASP A 97 27.20 -6.83 9.03
CA ASP A 97 27.12 -5.60 8.23
C ASP A 97 27.00 -5.94 6.74
N GLY A 98 27.63 -7.03 6.28
CA GLY A 98 27.45 -7.56 4.92
C GLY A 98 26.01 -8.03 4.65
N ILE A 99 25.41 -8.78 5.58
CA ILE A 99 24.02 -9.23 5.49
C ILE A 99 23.07 -8.03 5.55
N MET A 100 23.30 -7.09 6.46
CA MET A 100 22.46 -5.90 6.57
C MET A 100 22.54 -5.05 5.30
N ARG A 101 23.75 -4.86 4.74
CA ARG A 101 23.93 -4.17 3.46
C ARG A 101 23.14 -4.87 2.35
N TYR A 102 23.20 -6.20 2.25
CA TYR A 102 22.43 -6.96 1.28
C TYR A 102 20.91 -6.78 1.45
N VAL A 103 20.41 -6.80 2.69
CA VAL A 103 18.98 -6.57 2.99
C VAL A 103 18.57 -5.16 2.58
N LEU A 104 19.37 -4.13 2.90
CA LEU A 104 19.08 -2.75 2.52
C LEU A 104 19.04 -2.60 0.99
N THR A 105 20.06 -3.08 0.28
CA THR A 105 20.12 -2.95 -1.18
C THR A 105 19.03 -3.76 -1.88
N SER A 106 18.78 -5.00 -1.44
CA SER A 106 17.77 -5.86 -2.08
C SER A 106 16.34 -5.31 -1.93
N ARG A 107 16.06 -4.61 -0.83
CA ARG A 107 14.76 -3.96 -0.61
C ARG A 107 14.66 -2.60 -1.29
N SER A 108 15.72 -1.79 -1.28
CA SER A 108 15.71 -0.47 -1.92
C SER A 108 15.55 -0.56 -3.44
N HIS A 109 16.15 -1.57 -4.09
CA HIS A 109 15.98 -1.80 -5.54
C HIS A 109 14.54 -2.17 -5.94
N LEU A 110 13.65 -2.44 -4.97
CA LEU A 110 12.24 -2.68 -5.28
C LEU A 110 11.44 -1.39 -5.44
N ILE A 111 11.96 -0.25 -4.98
CA ILE A 111 11.31 1.06 -5.01
C ILE A 111 11.92 1.91 -6.12
N ASP A 112 11.07 2.54 -6.92
CA ASP A 112 11.51 3.42 -8.00
C ASP A 112 12.02 4.76 -7.43
N SER A 113 13.22 5.16 -7.85
CA SER A 113 13.82 6.44 -7.52
C SER A 113 14.57 6.94 -8.75
N PRO A 114 14.17 8.07 -9.37
CA PRO A 114 13.11 9.02 -8.96
C PRO A 114 11.67 8.44 -9.03
N PRO A 115 10.67 9.10 -8.38
CA PRO A 115 9.27 8.66 -8.43
C PRO A 115 8.72 8.66 -9.85
N THR A 116 7.83 7.72 -10.15
CA THR A 116 7.36 7.44 -11.52
C THR A 116 5.92 7.89 -11.75
N PHE A 117 4.95 7.24 -11.10
CA PHE A 117 3.52 7.48 -11.31
C PHE A 117 2.89 8.18 -10.11
N ASN A 118 1.70 8.74 -10.31
CA ASN A 118 0.83 9.19 -9.24
C ASN A 118 -0.63 8.80 -9.54
N ALA A 119 -1.62 9.38 -8.85
CA ALA A 119 -3.02 9.01 -9.05
C ALA A 119 -3.59 9.42 -10.42
N ASP A 120 -3.09 10.52 -10.99
CA ASP A 120 -3.64 11.14 -12.21
C ASP A 120 -2.82 10.81 -13.46
N TYR A 121 -1.52 10.55 -13.29
CA TYR A 121 -0.58 10.23 -14.35
C TYR A 121 -0.14 8.76 -14.25
N ASP A 122 -0.54 7.96 -15.23
CA ASP A 122 -0.16 6.56 -15.45
C ASP A 122 1.11 6.40 -16.31
N TYR A 123 1.69 7.51 -16.76
CA TYR A 123 2.98 7.59 -17.44
C TYR A 123 3.95 8.51 -16.70
N LYS A 124 5.25 8.35 -16.98
CA LYS A 124 6.31 9.21 -16.44
C LYS A 124 6.17 10.63 -17.00
N SER A 125 5.91 11.60 -16.15
CA SER A 125 5.75 13.02 -16.53
C SER A 125 6.54 13.94 -15.60
N TRP A 126 6.87 15.14 -16.09
CA TRP A 126 7.55 16.14 -15.25
C TRP A 126 6.66 16.61 -14.09
N GLU A 127 5.34 16.62 -14.28
CA GLU A 127 4.38 16.96 -13.23
C GLU A 127 4.39 15.91 -12.12
N ALA A 128 4.36 14.61 -12.48
CA ALA A 128 4.43 13.52 -11.51
C ALA A 128 5.75 13.52 -10.70
N TYR A 129 6.83 13.98 -11.31
CA TYR A 129 8.14 14.11 -10.66
C TYR A 129 8.25 15.35 -9.76
N SER A 130 7.84 16.51 -10.24
CA SER A 130 8.10 17.81 -9.59
C SER A 130 7.06 18.19 -8.54
N ASN A 131 5.82 17.71 -8.65
CA ASN A 131 4.75 18.09 -7.74
C ASN A 131 4.76 17.23 -6.46
N LEU A 132 5.42 17.76 -5.43
CA LEU A 132 5.52 17.13 -4.10
C LEU A 132 4.19 17.07 -3.33
N SER A 133 3.09 17.62 -3.83
CA SER A 133 1.79 17.42 -3.19
C SER A 133 1.18 16.05 -3.48
N TYR A 134 1.64 15.31 -4.49
CA TYR A 134 1.10 13.98 -4.79
C TYR A 134 1.79 12.87 -4.00
N TYR A 135 1.04 11.82 -3.66
CA TYR A 135 1.62 10.52 -3.39
C TYR A 135 2.06 9.85 -4.69
N THR A 136 3.30 9.32 -4.69
CA THR A 136 3.77 8.48 -5.80
C THR A 136 3.19 7.06 -5.70
N ARG A 137 3.11 6.37 -6.83
CA ARG A 137 2.66 4.98 -6.93
C ARG A 137 3.70 4.15 -7.65
N THR A 138 3.95 2.94 -7.15
CA THR A 138 4.83 1.95 -7.80
C THR A 138 4.16 1.30 -9.02
N LEU A 139 2.83 1.26 -9.04
CA LEU A 139 2.04 0.78 -10.18
C LEU A 139 1.12 1.89 -10.67
N PRO A 140 0.91 2.01 -11.99
CA PRO A 140 -0.02 2.99 -12.55
C PRO A 140 -1.45 2.73 -12.06
N PRO A 141 -2.32 3.76 -12.04
CA PRO A 141 -3.76 3.56 -11.87
C PRO A 141 -4.32 2.66 -12.97
N VAL A 142 -5.43 1.99 -12.66
CA VAL A 142 -6.21 1.28 -13.70
C VAL A 142 -6.74 2.34 -14.67
N PRO A 143 -6.57 2.18 -15.99
CA PRO A 143 -7.14 3.10 -16.97
C PRO A 143 -8.66 3.24 -16.82
N GLN A 144 -9.17 4.45 -17.00
CA GLN A 144 -10.60 4.76 -16.77
C GLN A 144 -11.52 4.11 -17.83
N ASP A 145 -10.97 3.75 -18.97
CA ASP A 145 -11.67 3.13 -20.10
C ASP A 145 -11.68 1.59 -20.04
N CYS A 146 -11.24 1.01 -18.93
CA CYS A 146 -11.30 -0.43 -18.72
C CYS A 146 -12.73 -0.94 -18.48
N PRO A 147 -13.05 -2.18 -18.91
CA PRO A 147 -14.40 -2.75 -18.79
C PRO A 147 -14.81 -3.06 -17.34
N THR A 148 -13.84 -3.25 -16.45
CA THR A 148 -14.06 -3.52 -15.02
C THR A 148 -13.18 -2.60 -14.17
N PRO A 149 -13.56 -2.31 -12.90
CA PRO A 149 -12.77 -1.47 -12.00
C PRO A 149 -11.35 -2.00 -11.72
N MET A 150 -11.11 -3.29 -11.98
CA MET A 150 -9.81 -3.95 -11.78
C MET A 150 -9.09 -4.25 -13.11
N GLY A 151 -9.51 -3.62 -14.21
CA GLY A 151 -8.96 -3.83 -15.55
C GLY A 151 -9.87 -4.70 -16.41
N ALA A 152 -9.39 -5.87 -16.83
CA ALA A 152 -10.14 -6.78 -17.71
C ALA A 152 -10.93 -7.89 -16.98
N VAL A 153 -10.65 -8.15 -15.69
CA VAL A 153 -11.17 -9.31 -14.96
C VAL A 153 -12.00 -8.87 -13.76
N GLY A 154 -13.15 -9.54 -13.57
CA GLY A 154 -14.00 -9.38 -12.40
C GLY A 154 -15.41 -8.88 -12.74
N PRO A 155 -16.27 -8.70 -11.73
CA PRO A 155 -17.56 -8.06 -11.91
C PRO A 155 -17.41 -6.57 -12.25
N LYS A 156 -18.43 -5.99 -12.89
CA LYS A 156 -18.46 -4.57 -13.27
C LYS A 156 -18.50 -3.63 -12.07
N GLU A 157 -19.01 -4.09 -10.94
CA GLU A 157 -19.08 -3.32 -9.71
C GLU A 157 -18.30 -4.06 -8.63
N LEU A 158 -17.50 -3.32 -7.87
CA LEU A 158 -16.80 -3.86 -6.71
C LEU A 158 -17.81 -4.16 -5.60
N PRO A 159 -17.53 -5.18 -4.75
CA PRO A 159 -18.35 -5.43 -3.59
C PRO A 159 -18.39 -4.19 -2.67
N ASP A 160 -19.53 -3.99 -2.01
CA ASP A 160 -19.69 -2.91 -1.05
C ASP A 160 -18.62 -2.96 0.06
N ALA A 161 -17.98 -1.82 0.30
CA ALA A 161 -16.88 -1.70 1.25
C ALA A 161 -17.35 -1.94 2.70
N GLN A 162 -18.57 -1.51 3.03
CA GLN A 162 -19.14 -1.74 4.36
C GLN A 162 -19.42 -3.23 4.58
N LEU A 163 -20.03 -3.91 3.61
CA LEU A 163 -20.25 -5.35 3.66
C LEU A 163 -18.94 -6.15 3.84
N LEU A 164 -17.87 -5.78 3.12
CA LEU A 164 -16.56 -6.41 3.27
C LEU A 164 -15.98 -6.18 4.67
N ALA A 165 -16.07 -4.95 5.17
CA ALA A 165 -15.59 -4.60 6.50
C ALA A 165 -16.32 -5.40 7.60
N GLU A 166 -17.65 -5.47 7.52
CA GLU A 166 -18.48 -6.19 8.50
C GLU A 166 -18.25 -7.71 8.47
N LYS A 167 -18.09 -8.29 7.27
CA LYS A 167 -17.94 -9.74 7.13
C LYS A 167 -16.53 -10.26 7.41
N LEU A 168 -15.49 -9.51 7.01
CA LEU A 168 -14.11 -10.00 7.00
C LEU A 168 -13.18 -9.29 7.99
N LEU A 169 -13.43 -8.01 8.31
CA LEU A 169 -12.48 -7.20 9.07
C LEU A 169 -12.96 -6.87 10.50
N LEU A 170 -14.28 -6.91 10.73
CA LEU A 170 -14.86 -6.60 12.03
C LEU A 170 -14.45 -7.66 13.05
N ARG A 171 -13.68 -7.21 14.05
CA ARG A 171 -13.19 -8.06 15.13
C ARG A 171 -14.35 -8.50 16.02
N ARG A 172 -14.55 -9.81 16.14
CA ARG A 172 -15.53 -10.41 17.07
C ARG A 172 -14.92 -10.65 18.44
N GLU A 173 -13.72 -11.22 18.45
CA GLU A 173 -12.95 -11.50 19.66
C GLU A 173 -11.56 -10.89 19.55
N PHE A 174 -10.98 -10.54 20.69
CA PHE A 174 -9.63 -10.01 20.72
C PHE A 174 -8.61 -11.11 20.40
N ILE A 175 -7.91 -10.94 19.28
CA ILE A 175 -6.80 -11.79 18.88
C ILE A 175 -5.51 -11.05 19.26
N PRO A 176 -4.82 -11.44 20.35
CA PRO A 176 -3.53 -10.86 20.69
C PRO A 176 -2.48 -11.20 19.63
N ASP A 177 -1.53 -10.31 19.41
CA ASP A 177 -0.39 -10.59 18.54
C ASP A 177 0.51 -11.67 19.18
N PRO A 178 0.76 -12.81 18.49
CA PRO A 178 1.61 -13.87 19.01
C PRO A 178 3.07 -13.44 19.22
N GLN A 179 3.53 -12.34 18.61
CA GLN A 179 4.87 -11.79 18.85
C GLN A 179 4.97 -10.96 20.14
N GLY A 180 3.86 -10.74 20.84
CA GLY A 180 3.83 -10.02 22.11
C GLY A 180 3.94 -8.50 21.97
N THR A 181 3.54 -7.94 20.82
CA THR A 181 3.59 -6.48 20.59
C THR A 181 2.70 -5.72 21.59
N SER A 182 3.29 -4.72 22.26
CA SER A 182 2.61 -3.90 23.26
C SER A 182 1.94 -2.65 22.67
N LEU A 183 1.07 -2.00 23.46
CA LEU A 183 0.45 -0.72 23.06
C LEU A 183 1.48 0.40 22.84
N MET A 184 2.64 0.34 23.51
CA MET A 184 3.71 1.30 23.28
C MET A 184 4.18 1.27 21.82
N PHE A 185 4.32 0.07 21.24
CA PHE A 185 4.68 -0.08 19.84
C PHE A 185 3.59 0.46 18.92
N ALA A 186 2.31 0.22 19.21
CA ALA A 186 1.20 0.72 18.42
C ALA A 186 1.17 2.26 18.38
N PHE A 187 1.32 2.93 19.52
CA PHE A 187 1.36 4.39 19.58
C PHE A 187 2.63 4.96 18.93
N PHE A 188 3.77 4.29 19.07
CA PHE A 188 4.97 4.68 18.37
C PHE A 188 4.77 4.62 16.85
N ALA A 189 4.21 3.53 16.33
CA ALA A 189 3.92 3.37 14.91
C ALA A 189 2.96 4.46 14.41
N GLN A 190 1.89 4.76 15.14
CA GLN A 190 0.96 5.84 14.79
C GLN A 190 1.66 7.20 14.78
N HIS A 191 2.41 7.53 15.84
CA HIS A 191 3.11 8.81 15.96
C HIS A 191 4.15 9.00 14.85
N PHE A 192 4.94 7.96 14.58
CA PHE A 192 5.99 7.97 13.57
C PHE A 192 5.42 8.09 12.15
N THR A 193 4.42 7.27 11.80
CA THR A 193 3.86 7.26 10.44
C THR A 193 3.08 8.51 10.08
N HIS A 194 2.42 9.15 11.07
CA HIS A 194 1.71 10.43 10.88
C HIS A 194 2.65 11.62 10.63
N GLN A 195 3.96 11.43 10.64
CA GLN A 195 4.92 12.44 10.16
C GLN A 195 4.79 12.65 8.65
N PHE A 196 4.62 11.56 7.90
CA PHE A 196 4.63 11.54 6.43
C PHE A 196 3.31 11.08 5.79
N PHE A 197 2.41 10.42 6.52
CA PHE A 197 1.04 10.19 6.08
C PHE A 197 0.11 11.29 6.60
N LYS A 198 -0.07 12.34 5.79
CA LYS A 198 -0.96 13.47 6.05
C LYS A 198 -1.78 13.80 4.80
N SER A 199 -2.77 12.97 4.49
CA SER A 199 -3.62 13.16 3.30
C SER A 199 -4.36 14.50 3.34
N ASP A 200 -4.39 15.21 2.21
CA ASP A 200 -5.12 16.47 2.06
C ASP A 200 -6.57 16.20 1.65
N MET A 201 -7.46 16.10 2.64
CA MET A 201 -8.88 15.82 2.40
C MET A 201 -9.60 16.89 1.56
N LYS A 202 -9.04 18.10 1.42
CA LYS A 202 -9.65 19.16 0.58
C LYS A 202 -9.40 18.92 -0.91
N ARG A 203 -8.21 18.42 -1.25
CA ARG A 203 -7.81 18.14 -2.64
C ARG A 203 -8.16 16.71 -3.07
N GLY A 204 -8.21 15.79 -2.12
CA GLY A 204 -8.57 14.39 -2.34
C GLY A 204 -7.52 13.41 -1.82
N PRO A 205 -7.82 12.11 -1.86
CA PRO A 205 -7.01 11.07 -1.21
C PRO A 205 -5.61 10.90 -1.82
N ALA A 206 -5.38 11.39 -3.04
CA ALA A 206 -4.10 11.30 -3.75
C ALA A 206 -3.04 12.31 -3.25
N PHE A 207 -3.45 13.31 -2.49
CA PHE A 207 -2.60 14.44 -2.11
C PHE A 207 -2.14 14.36 -0.66
N THR A 208 -0.96 14.91 -0.38
CA THR A 208 -0.35 15.01 0.94
C THR A 208 -0.03 16.45 1.32
N LEU A 209 -0.21 16.76 2.60
CA LEU A 209 0.29 17.98 3.24
C LEU A 209 1.74 17.83 3.70
N ALA A 210 2.25 16.60 3.79
CA ALA A 210 3.61 16.30 4.22
C ALA A 210 4.59 16.28 3.02
N GLN A 211 4.94 17.46 2.50
CA GLN A 211 5.83 17.61 1.34
C GLN A 211 7.28 17.13 1.57
N GLY A 212 7.66 16.83 2.81
CA GLY A 212 8.96 16.24 3.14
C GLY A 212 9.08 14.75 2.78
N HIS A 213 7.96 14.05 2.50
CA HIS A 213 7.92 12.66 2.02
C HIS A 213 8.79 11.65 2.78
N GLY A 214 8.96 11.85 4.09
CA GLY A 214 9.78 10.96 4.89
C GLY A 214 9.98 11.44 6.32
N VAL A 215 11.06 10.96 6.93
CA VAL A 215 11.41 11.25 8.32
C VAL A 215 12.07 12.63 8.39
N GLY A 216 11.24 13.67 8.44
CA GLY A 216 11.64 15.02 8.84
C GLY A 216 10.86 15.39 10.10
N ALA A 217 11.49 16.09 11.04
CA ALA A 217 10.92 16.45 12.36
C ALA A 217 9.66 17.38 12.32
N ALA A 218 8.93 17.42 11.20
CA ALA A 218 7.71 18.18 10.98
C ALA A 218 6.44 17.53 11.60
N ALA A 219 6.58 16.52 12.47
CA ALA A 219 5.52 16.19 13.45
C ALA A 219 5.32 17.33 14.47
N GLN A 220 6.29 18.25 14.57
CA GLN A 220 6.32 19.32 15.55
C GLN A 220 5.53 20.54 15.05
N ALA A 221 4.20 20.49 15.08
CA ALA A 221 3.43 21.73 15.10
C ALA A 221 2.05 21.66 15.77
N ARG A 222 1.47 20.50 16.12
CA ARG A 222 0.10 20.47 16.71
C ARG A 222 -0.29 19.40 17.76
N PRO A 223 0.53 18.50 18.33
CA PRO A 223 0.00 17.53 19.31
C PRO A 223 0.22 17.88 20.79
N ILE A 224 1.06 18.86 21.15
CA ILE A 224 1.28 19.18 22.58
C ILE A 224 -0.01 19.75 23.21
N ALA A 225 -0.80 20.56 22.47
CA ALA A 225 -2.07 21.06 22.97
C ALA A 225 -3.12 19.95 23.19
N PHE A 226 -3.10 18.88 22.39
CA PHE A 226 -4.08 17.81 22.48
C PHE A 226 -3.82 16.85 23.65
N MET A 227 -2.55 16.54 23.93
CA MET A 227 -2.20 15.71 25.07
C MET A 227 -2.49 16.40 26.41
N PHE A 228 -2.32 17.73 26.47
CA PHE A 228 -2.75 18.52 27.63
C PHE A 228 -4.26 18.56 27.80
N HIS A 229 -5.06 18.67 26.72
CA HIS A 229 -6.52 18.63 26.83
C HIS A 229 -7.05 17.26 27.27
N VAL A 230 -6.49 16.15 26.78
CA VAL A 230 -6.90 14.81 27.21
C VAL A 230 -6.52 14.55 28.66
N LEU A 231 -5.31 14.95 29.09
CA LEU A 231 -4.90 14.84 30.50
C LEU A 231 -5.74 15.74 31.42
N PHE A 232 -6.09 16.95 30.98
CA PHE A 232 -6.93 17.88 31.77
C PHE A 232 -8.38 17.40 31.88
N PHE A 233 -8.94 16.79 30.82
CA PHE A 233 -10.27 16.16 30.88
C PHE A 233 -10.27 14.92 31.78
N VAL A 234 -9.24 14.08 31.73
CA VAL A 234 -9.10 12.93 32.64
C VAL A 234 -8.95 13.41 34.08
N PHE A 235 -8.24 14.51 34.34
CA PHE A 235 -8.12 15.10 35.69
C PHE A 235 -9.44 15.70 36.19
N LEU A 236 -10.17 16.45 35.35
CA LEU A 236 -11.46 17.03 35.69
C LEU A 236 -12.53 15.97 35.97
N VAL A 237 -12.58 14.91 35.17
CA VAL A 237 -13.50 13.77 35.38
C VAL A 237 -13.16 13.02 36.67
N ARG A 238 -11.89 12.95 37.05
CA ARG A 238 -11.47 12.33 38.33
C ARG A 238 -11.79 13.20 39.55
N CYS A 239 -11.79 14.53 39.40
CA CYS A 239 -12.19 15.45 40.47
C CYS A 239 -13.71 15.49 40.71
N THR A 240 -14.54 15.30 39.67
CA THR A 240 -16.01 15.27 39.85
C THR A 240 -16.55 13.94 40.38
N LEU A 241 -15.80 12.83 40.21
CA LEU A 241 -16.20 11.49 40.67
C LEU A 241 -15.77 11.16 42.11
N SER A 242 -15.03 12.03 42.80
CA SER A 242 -14.56 11.76 44.18
C SER A 242 -15.54 12.19 45.29
N PHE A 243 -16.85 12.14 45.04
CA PHE A 243 -17.89 12.40 46.06
C PHE A 243 -19.14 11.53 45.85
N LYS A 244 -19.02 10.19 45.92
CA LYS A 244 -20.06 9.33 46.53
C LYS A 244 -19.53 7.95 46.88
N SER A 245 -19.41 7.69 48.17
CA SER A 245 -19.24 6.36 48.77
C SER A 245 -20.59 5.63 48.76
N LEU A 246 -20.63 4.38 48.29
CA LEU A 246 -21.20 3.18 48.93
C LEU A 246 -21.37 2.03 47.91
N GLY A 247 -20.77 0.85 48.18
CA GLY A 247 -21.15 -0.45 47.61
C GLY A 247 -20.17 -1.08 46.59
N SER A 248 -19.60 -2.25 46.92
CA SER A 248 -18.65 -3.05 46.12
C SER A 248 -19.32 -3.99 45.08
N PRO A 249 -18.56 -4.90 44.46
CA PRO A 249 -17.67 -4.76 43.29
C PRO A 249 -18.38 -5.29 42.03
N ASP A 250 -17.68 -5.31 40.90
CA ASP A 250 -18.01 -5.98 39.63
C ASP A 250 -18.37 -5.04 38.46
N SER A 251 -17.51 -5.11 37.44
CA SER A 251 -17.75 -4.70 36.04
C SER A 251 -17.84 -3.20 35.76
N LEU A 252 -16.70 -2.50 35.79
CA LEU A 252 -16.58 -1.19 35.17
C LEU A 252 -16.24 -1.33 33.68
N VAL A 253 -17.26 -1.51 32.84
CA VAL A 253 -17.15 -1.42 31.38
C VAL A 253 -17.16 0.06 31.00
N PHE A 254 -16.00 0.61 30.63
CA PHE A 254 -15.92 1.95 30.05
C PHE A 254 -16.41 1.92 28.61
N HIS A 255 -17.65 2.37 28.39
CA HIS A 255 -18.15 2.72 27.06
C HIS A 255 -17.65 4.11 26.67
N MET A 256 -16.51 4.19 25.98
CA MET A 256 -16.05 5.43 25.36
C MET A 256 -16.66 5.55 23.96
N LYS A 257 -17.81 6.23 23.85
CA LYS A 257 -18.34 6.69 22.56
C LYS A 257 -17.51 7.90 22.11
N THR A 258 -16.46 7.66 21.35
CA THR A 258 -15.78 8.71 20.58
C THR A 258 -16.58 8.94 19.31
N HIS A 259 -17.36 10.03 19.28
CA HIS A 259 -17.88 10.57 18.02
C HIS A 259 -16.71 11.10 17.19
N PHE A 260 -16.28 10.32 16.20
CA PHE A 260 -15.51 10.84 15.08
C PHE A 260 -16.46 11.62 14.18
N TYR A 261 -16.30 12.95 14.15
CA TYR A 261 -16.76 13.71 12.99
C TYR A 261 -15.78 13.43 11.86
N LEU A 262 -16.33 12.88 10.77
CA LEU A 262 -15.69 12.62 9.48
C LEU A 262 -15.07 13.89 8.89
#